data_AF-A0A0L7R1A7-F1
#
_entry.id   AF-A0A0L7R1A7-F1
#
_cell.length_a   1.000
_cell.length_b   1.000
_cell.length_c   1.000
_cell.angle_alpha   90.00
_cell.angle_beta   90.00
_cell.angle_gamma   90.00
#
_symmetry.space_group_name_H-M   'P 1'
#
loop_
_entity.id
_entity.type
_entity.pdbx_description
1 polymer ?
#
loop_
_entity_poly.entity_id
_entity_poly.type
_entity_poly.pdbx_seq_one_letter_code
_entity_poly.pdbx_strand_id
1 'polypeptide(L)'
;MHKKLFVEQPNLVNSKGPILLHDNKTPDLSPADYHFFKHFDNFLREKIFRDKEDAVNTLVEFINSRTPDFYCNGIGTLAKRWKKCIESNGNYFD
;
A
#
# COMPACT_ATOMS: atom_id res chain seq x y z
N MET A 1 23.70 -13.59 -0.99
CA MET A 1 22.41 -13.05 -0.52
C MET A 1 21.19 -13.75 -1.15
N HIS A 2 21.25 -14.22 -2.40
CA HIS A 2 20.09 -14.83 -3.10
C HIS A 2 19.65 -16.24 -2.65
N LYS A 3 20.50 -17.02 -1.97
CA LYS A 3 20.15 -18.40 -1.55
C LYS A 3 19.12 -18.46 -0.41
N LYS A 4 19.07 -17.44 0.47
CA LYS A 4 18.18 -17.44 1.64
C LYS A 4 16.72 -17.14 1.26
N LEU A 5 16.50 -16.28 0.27
CA LEU A 5 15.16 -15.94 -0.25
C LEU A 5 14.47 -17.13 -0.95
N PHE A 6 15.23 -17.98 -1.65
CA PHE A 6 14.69 -19.18 -2.31
C PHE A 6 14.10 -20.20 -1.32
N VAL A 7 14.67 -20.29 -0.11
CA VAL A 7 14.24 -21.24 0.92
C VAL A 7 13.02 -20.72 1.67
N GLU A 8 12.98 -19.43 2.00
CA GLU A 8 11.91 -18.87 2.84
C GLU A 8 10.69 -18.40 2.05
N GLN A 9 10.85 -17.94 0.80
CA GLN A 9 9.76 -17.39 -0.01
C GLN A 9 9.86 -17.83 -1.49
N PRO A 10 9.63 -19.13 -1.80
CA PRO A 10 9.83 -19.68 -3.14
C PRO A 10 8.95 -19.01 -4.21
N ASN A 11 7.77 -18.51 -3.85
CA ASN A 11 6.87 -17.82 -4.76
C ASN A 11 7.42 -16.46 -5.25
N LEU A 12 8.26 -15.81 -4.44
CA LEU A 12 8.92 -14.56 -4.85
C LEU A 12 9.98 -14.81 -5.93
N VAL A 13 10.66 -15.95 -5.90
CA VAL A 13 11.68 -16.27 -6.91
C VAL A 13 11.04 -16.54 -8.28
N ASN A 14 9.77 -16.93 -8.30
CA ASN A 14 9.00 -17.14 -9.52
C ASN A 14 8.21 -15.89 -9.96
N SER A 15 8.43 -14.71 -9.36
CA SER A 15 7.72 -13.49 -9.74
C SER A 15 8.12 -13.02 -11.14
N LYS A 16 7.13 -12.64 -11.97
CA LYS A 16 7.37 -12.14 -13.33
C LYS A 16 7.96 -10.72 -13.37
N GLY A 17 7.94 -9.99 -12.25
CA GLY A 17 8.40 -8.60 -12.15
C GLY A 17 9.49 -8.40 -11.10
N PRO A 18 10.12 -7.21 -11.07
CA PRO A 18 11.14 -6.88 -10.07
C PRO A 18 10.52 -6.80 -8.67
N ILE A 19 11.26 -7.29 -7.69
CA ILE A 19 10.93 -7.13 -6.27
C ILE A 19 11.60 -5.85 -5.79
N LEU A 20 10.81 -4.91 -5.29
CA LEU A 20 11.33 -3.68 -4.69
C LEU A 20 11.62 -3.92 -3.21
N LEU A 21 12.79 -3.44 -2.77
CA LEU A 21 13.13 -3.45 -1.36
C LEU A 21 12.30 -2.38 -0.64
N HIS A 22 11.72 -2.78 0.49
CA HIS A 22 10.92 -1.94 1.36
C HIS A 22 11.51 -2.02 2.77
N ASP A 23 11.60 -0.89 3.46
CA ASP A 23 12.04 -0.87 4.86
C ASP A 23 10.86 -1.22 5.79
N ASN A 24 11.13 -1.86 6.92
CA ASN A 24 10.10 -2.31 7.85
C ASN A 24 9.40 -1.17 8.61
N LYS A 25 9.97 0.04 8.62
CA LYS A 25 9.48 1.16 9.45
C LYS A 25 9.03 2.39 8.65
N THR A 26 8.45 2.21 7.47
CA THR A 26 8.02 3.36 6.64
C THR A 26 6.62 3.18 6.02
N PRO A 27 5.54 3.28 6.82
CA PRO A 27 4.17 3.40 6.28
C PRO A 27 4.06 4.57 5.29
N ASP A 28 4.85 5.62 5.52
CA ASP A 28 4.93 6.81 4.66
C ASP A 28 5.44 6.51 3.24
N LEU A 29 6.00 5.34 2.99
CA LEU A 29 6.50 4.94 1.66
C LEU A 29 5.64 3.89 0.96
N SER A 30 4.65 3.33 1.64
CA SER A 30 3.74 2.34 1.09
C SER A 30 2.49 3.03 0.51
N PRO A 31 2.27 3.01 -0.83
CA PRO A 31 1.08 3.60 -1.43
C PRO A 31 -0.23 3.00 -0.92
N ALA A 32 -0.18 1.74 -0.45
CA ALA A 32 -1.32 1.13 0.21
C ALA A 32 -1.64 1.88 1.51
N ASP A 33 -0.64 2.13 2.35
CA ASP A 33 -0.84 2.73 3.67
C ASP A 33 -1.17 4.23 3.58
N TYR A 34 -0.30 5.03 2.95
CA TYR A 34 -0.47 6.49 2.96
C TYR A 34 -1.61 6.99 2.07
N HIS A 35 -2.09 6.18 1.11
CA HIS A 35 -3.10 6.59 0.14
C HIS A 35 -4.33 5.69 0.15
N PHE A 36 -4.20 4.40 -0.18
CA PHE A 36 -5.37 3.52 -0.31
C PHE A 36 -6.12 3.36 1.01
N PHE A 37 -5.45 2.85 2.05
CA PHE A 37 -6.02 2.60 3.37
C PHE A 37 -6.41 3.90 4.06
N LYS A 38 -5.62 4.97 3.93
CA LYS A 38 -6.02 6.29 4.41
C LYS A 38 -7.40 6.73 3.91
N HIS A 39 -7.69 6.54 2.61
CA HIS A 39 -9.01 6.89 2.06
C HIS A 39 -10.07 5.85 2.38
N PHE A 40 -9.68 4.57 2.46
CA PHE A 40 -10.58 3.49 2.84
C PHE A 40 -11.06 3.65 4.29
N ASP A 41 -10.17 3.92 5.24
CA ASP A 41 -10.51 4.19 6.64
C ASP A 41 -11.52 5.33 6.77
N ASN A 42 -11.35 6.40 5.98
CA ASN A 42 -12.32 7.49 5.91
C ASN A 42 -13.67 7.04 5.34
N PHE A 43 -13.67 6.17 4.34
CA PHE A 43 -14.89 5.56 3.78
C PHE A 43 -15.60 4.62 4.79
N LEU A 44 -14.85 4.06 5.75
CA LEU A 44 -15.35 3.14 6.76
C LEU A 44 -15.92 3.83 8.02
N ARG A 45 -15.63 5.11 8.27
CA ARG A 45 -15.87 5.80 9.56
C ARG A 45 -17.29 5.68 10.15
N GLU A 46 -18.30 5.39 9.35
CA GLU A 46 -19.70 5.30 9.79
C GLU A 46 -20.39 4.00 9.35
N LYS A 47 -19.63 3.00 8.89
CA LYS A 47 -20.17 1.71 8.46
C LYS A 47 -20.16 0.70 9.61
N ILE A 48 -21.27 -0.02 9.78
CA ILE A 48 -21.40 -1.15 10.71
C ILE A 48 -21.56 -2.41 9.86
N PHE A 49 -20.69 -3.39 10.08
CA PHE A 49 -20.73 -4.67 9.36
C PHE A 49 -21.44 -5.73 10.20
N ARG A 50 -22.43 -6.39 9.60
CA ARG A 50 -23.17 -7.49 10.25
C ARG A 50 -22.46 -8.84 10.11
N ASP A 51 -21.72 -9.00 9.01
CA ASP A 51 -20.99 -10.21 8.68
C ASP A 51 -19.82 -9.92 7.73
N LYS A 52 -19.13 -10.98 7.32
CA LYS A 52 -18.00 -10.92 6.40
C LYS A 52 -18.41 -10.44 5.00
N GLU A 53 -19.60 -10.82 4.53
CA GLU A 53 -20.05 -10.48 3.18
C GLU A 53 -20.29 -8.98 3.06
N ASP A 54 -20.88 -8.37 4.09
CA ASP A 54 -21.09 -6.92 4.20
C ASP A 54 -19.75 -6.15 4.13
N ALA A 55 -18.72 -6.65 4.82
CA ALA A 55 -17.37 -6.08 4.80
C ALA A 55 -16.70 -6.22 3.42
N VAL A 56 -16.83 -7.38 2.76
CA VAL A 56 -16.28 -7.61 1.41
C VAL A 56 -17.00 -6.73 0.38
N ASN A 57 -18.32 -6.63 0.45
CA ASN A 57 -19.10 -5.79 -0.45
C ASN A 57 -18.73 -4.32 -0.29
N THR A 58 -18.53 -3.84 0.93
CA THR A 58 -18.05 -2.47 1.17
C THR A 58 -16.66 -2.20 0.57
N LEU A 59 -15.74 -3.17 0.62
CA LEU A 59 -14.44 -3.03 -0.04
C LEU A 59 -14.60 -2.97 -1.57
N VAL A 60 -15.46 -3.81 -2.14
CA VAL A 60 -15.77 -3.80 -3.59
C VAL A 60 -16.40 -2.48 -4.02
N GLU A 61 -17.37 -1.97 -3.25
CA GLU A 61 -17.96 -0.65 -3.45
C GLU A 61 -16.90 0.46 -3.43
N PHE A 62 -16.01 0.42 -2.44
CA PHE A 62 -14.93 1.40 -2.34
C PHE A 62 -14.06 1.38 -3.59
N ILE A 63 -13.57 0.22 -4.01
CA ILE A 63 -12.71 0.04 -5.19
C ILE A 63 -13.44 0.55 -6.45
N ASN A 64 -14.69 0.13 -6.66
CA ASN A 64 -15.47 0.51 -7.84
C ASN A 64 -15.83 2.00 -7.87
N SER A 65 -15.89 2.66 -6.71
CA SER A 65 -16.13 4.11 -6.62
C SER A 65 -14.90 4.97 -6.92
N ARG A 66 -13.69 4.38 -7.03
CA ARG A 66 -12.46 5.13 -7.32
C ARG A 66 -12.23 5.25 -8.83
N THR A 67 -11.79 6.42 -9.27
CA THR A 67 -11.35 6.63 -10.65
C THR A 67 -9.95 6.05 -10.88
N PRO A 68 -9.54 5.79 -12.13
CA PRO A 68 -8.15 5.43 -12.43
C PRO A 68 -7.14 6.44 -11.86
N ASP A 69 -7.47 7.74 -11.94
CA ASP A 69 -6.64 8.83 -11.41
C ASP A 69 -6.39 8.71 -9.91
N PHE A 70 -7.32 8.14 -9.14
CA PHE A 70 -7.10 7.89 -7.72
C PHE A 70 -5.86 7.00 -7.49
N TYR A 71 -5.74 5.91 -8.26
CA TYR A 71 -4.61 5.00 -8.15
C TYR A 71 -3.33 5.61 -8.73
N CYS A 72 -3.43 6.31 -9.86
CA CYS A 72 -2.32 7.02 -10.46
C CYS A 72 -1.74 8.08 -9.51
N ASN A 73 -2.59 8.82 -8.79
CA ASN A 73 -2.16 9.81 -7.81
C ASN A 73 -1.45 9.17 -6.60
N GLY A 74 -1.98 8.04 -6.12
CA GLY A 74 -1.35 7.27 -5.04
C GLY A 74 0.09 6.89 -5.40
N ILE A 75 0.29 6.26 -6.54
CA ILE A 75 1.62 5.83 -7.01
C ILE A 75 2.49 7.02 -7.43
N GLY A 76 1.90 8.03 -8.09
CA GLY A 76 2.61 9.20 -8.63
C GLY A 76 3.27 10.07 -7.56
N THR A 77 2.83 9.98 -6.31
CA THR A 77 3.46 10.69 -5.18
C THR A 77 4.65 9.97 -4.56
N LEU A 78 4.94 8.73 -4.98
CA LEU A 78 5.99 7.89 -4.39
C LEU A 78 7.39 8.52 -4.53
N ALA A 79 7.71 9.07 -5.72
CA ALA A 79 9.00 9.73 -5.95
C ALA A 79 9.21 10.94 -5.02
N LYS A 80 8.15 11.72 -4.77
CA LYS A 80 8.19 12.86 -3.85
C LYS A 80 8.38 12.39 -2.40
N ARG A 81 7.73 11.30 -2.01
CA ARG A 81 7.85 10.71 -0.66
C ARG A 81 9.24 10.09 -0.44
N TRP A 82 9.83 9.44 -1.44
CA TRP A 82 11.23 8.99 -1.36
C TRP A 82 12.20 10.15 -1.15
N LYS A 83 12.00 11.26 -1.87
CA LYS A 83 12.81 12.46 -1.67
C LYS A 83 12.72 12.97 -0.22
N LYS A 84 11.49 13.08 0.32
CA LYS A 84 11.28 13.47 1.72
C LYS A 84 11.94 12.51 2.71
N CYS A 85 11.87 11.20 2.48
CA CYS A 85 12.53 10.21 3.33
C CYS A 85 14.04 10.44 3.42
N ILE A 86 14.68 10.72 2.29
CA ILE A 86 16.11 11.03 2.22
C ILE A 86 16.39 12.34 2.97
N GLU A 87 15.61 13.39 2.72
CA GLU A 87 15.74 14.69 3.39
C GLU A 87 15.54 14.61 4.91
N SER A 88 14.68 13.69 5.37
CA SER A 88 14.41 13.40 6.77
C SER A 88 15.41 12.42 7.41
N ASN A 89 16.46 11.99 6.71
CA ASN A 89 17.39 10.95 7.15
C ASN A 89 16.69 9.65 7.60
N GLY A 90 15.62 9.25 6.91
CA GLY A 90 14.83 8.06 7.22
C GLY A 90 13.86 8.19 8.40
N ASN A 91 13.71 9.39 8.99
CA ASN A 91 12.65 9.64 9.97
C ASN A 91 11.27 9.76 9.30
N TYR A 92 10.20 9.55 10.08
CA TYR A 92 8.81 9.73 9.64
C TYR A 92 8.52 11.15 9.14
N PHE A 93 7.59 11.28 8.20
CA PHE A 93 7.19 12.56 7.61
C PHE A 93 5.75 12.52 7.09
N ASP A 94 5.10 13.69 7.09
CA ASP A 94 3.75 13.87 6.51
C ASP A 94 3.78 14.05 4.98
#